data_AF-A0A8J3RYK6-F1
#
_entry.id   AF-A0A8J3RYK6-F1
#
_cell.length_a   1.000
_cell.length_b   1.000
_cell.length_c   1.000
_cell.angle_alpha   90.00
_cell.angle_beta   90.00
_cell.angle_gamma   90.00
#
_symmetry.space_group_name_H-M   'P 1'
#
loop_
_entity.id
_entity.type
_entity.pdbx_description
1 polymer ?
#
loop_
_entity_poly.entity_id
_entity_poly.type
_entity_poly.pdbx_seq_one_letter_code
_entity_poly.pdbx_strand_id
1 'polypeptide(L)'
;MATPQLDPYQKAQETRRRVLEMAVFMKRQDGEAVPYSGLRGPTTPGQAVDMFLALLQDRLPLWLKILDDLMHLVGKGRVSDNLLPIARAGIDYYAEVQSAALPAFTSPSVTVRFREAMKDTELGPTSEVVPLTEYLAAEQREGRVSPLVDPVASARLLLAGCFRHAYYELFVGTDFVPSRDESAEEIVRELRLEPPARTPGGSPV
;
A
#
# COMPACT_ATOMS: atom_id res chain seq x y z
N MET A 1 22.12 16.14 -8.70
CA MET A 1 21.36 17.26 -8.12
C MET A 1 20.35 16.65 -7.18
N ALA A 2 20.43 16.92 -5.88
CA ALA A 2 19.49 16.37 -4.90
C ALA A 2 18.14 17.06 -5.08
N THR A 3 17.10 16.29 -5.39
CA THR A 3 15.72 16.78 -5.39
C THR A 3 15.40 17.29 -4.00
N PRO A 4 14.89 18.52 -3.83
CA PRO A 4 14.54 19.03 -2.51
C PRO A 4 13.52 18.09 -1.86
N GLN A 5 13.85 17.60 -0.68
CA GLN A 5 13.00 16.70 0.10
C GLN A 5 11.76 17.50 0.52
N LEU A 6 10.65 17.24 -0.16
CA LEU A 6 9.37 17.92 0.09
C LEU A 6 8.93 17.68 1.54
N ASP A 7 8.44 18.73 2.20
CA ASP A 7 7.76 18.63 3.50
C ASP A 7 6.60 17.62 3.41
N PRO A 8 6.35 16.80 4.45
CA PRO A 8 5.16 15.93 4.54
C PRO A 8 3.85 16.53 4.02
N TYR A 9 3.57 17.81 4.30
CA TYR A 9 2.38 18.47 3.76
C TYR A 9 2.43 18.62 2.23
N GLN A 10 3.58 19.02 1.70
CA GLN A 10 3.81 19.17 0.26
C GLN A 10 3.75 17.84 -0.47
N LYS A 11 4.34 16.77 0.10
CA LYS A 11 4.22 15.41 -0.44
C LYS A 11 2.76 14.97 -0.52
N ALA A 12 1.98 15.20 0.54
CA ALA A 12 0.57 14.83 0.55
C ALA A 12 -0.25 15.62 -0.50
N GLN A 13 0.01 16.92 -0.67
CA GLN A 13 -0.62 17.72 -1.72
C GLN A 13 -0.21 17.26 -3.13
N GLU A 14 1.05 16.90 -3.31
CA GLU A 14 1.55 16.39 -4.58
C GLU A 14 0.90 15.04 -4.95
N THR A 15 0.75 14.13 -3.98
CA THR A 15 0.00 12.88 -4.17
C THR A 15 -1.45 13.16 -4.58
N ARG A 16 -2.15 14.08 -3.90
CA ARG A 16 -3.52 14.49 -4.28
C ARG A 16 -3.58 15.03 -5.70
N ARG A 17 -2.65 15.92 -6.05
CA ARG A 17 -2.55 16.55 -7.37
C ARG A 17 -2.37 15.50 -8.46
N ARG A 18 -1.49 14.51 -8.26
CA ARG A 18 -1.26 13.41 -9.21
C ARG A 18 -2.49 12.52 -9.40
N VAL A 19 -3.23 12.22 -8.33
CA VAL A 19 -4.50 11.47 -8.47
C VAL A 19 -5.55 12.28 -9.23
N LEU A 20 -5.64 13.59 -8.99
CA LEU A 20 -6.51 14.48 -9.76
C LEU A 20 -6.15 14.50 -11.26
N GLU A 21 -4.86 14.52 -11.59
CA GLU A 21 -4.40 14.44 -12.99
C GLU A 21 -4.83 13.12 -13.65
N MET A 22 -4.72 12.01 -12.93
CA MET A 22 -5.25 10.72 -13.41
C MET A 22 -6.76 10.78 -13.63
N ALA A 23 -7.52 11.36 -12.70
CA ALA A 23 -8.98 11.52 -12.86
C ALA A 23 -9.34 12.37 -14.08
N VAL A 24 -8.62 13.46 -14.32
CA VAL A 24 -8.81 14.29 -15.53
C VAL A 24 -8.46 13.52 -16.80
N PHE A 25 -7.36 12.76 -16.80
CA PHE A 25 -6.98 11.91 -17.94
C PHE A 25 -8.06 10.87 -18.25
N MET A 26 -8.54 10.19 -17.22
CA MET A 26 -9.62 9.20 -17.36
C MET A 26 -10.89 9.86 -17.91
N LYS A 27 -11.32 11.02 -17.41
CA LYS A 27 -12.54 11.68 -17.93
C LYS A 27 -12.47 12.10 -19.40
N ARG A 28 -11.30 12.55 -19.88
CA ARG A 28 -11.14 13.03 -21.27
C ARG A 28 -11.38 11.97 -22.33
N GLN A 29 -11.17 10.70 -22.00
CA GLN A 29 -11.27 9.57 -22.94
C GLN A 29 -12.54 8.71 -22.73
N ASP A 30 -13.40 9.05 -21.76
CA ASP A 30 -14.69 8.37 -21.57
C ASP A 30 -15.71 8.70 -22.67
N GLY A 31 -15.47 9.75 -23.46
CA GLY A 31 -16.31 10.14 -24.61
C GLY A 31 -16.33 9.14 -25.77
N GLU A 32 -15.49 8.09 -25.76
CA GLU A 32 -15.37 7.11 -26.85
C GLU A 32 -15.87 5.70 -26.49
N ALA A 33 -16.34 5.48 -25.26
CA ALA A 33 -16.77 4.15 -24.82
C ALA A 33 -18.19 3.81 -25.34
N VAL A 34 -18.26 2.86 -26.28
CA VAL A 34 -19.52 2.23 -26.71
C VAL A 34 -20.19 1.60 -25.49
N PRO A 35 -21.48 1.85 -25.22
CA PRO A 35 -22.13 1.29 -24.04
C PRO A 35 -22.24 -0.22 -24.21
N TYR A 36 -21.57 -0.98 -23.35
CA TYR A 36 -21.97 -2.36 -23.06
C TYR A 36 -23.32 -2.30 -22.34
N SER A 37 -24.40 -2.24 -23.12
CA SER A 37 -25.77 -2.31 -22.63
C SER A 37 -26.04 -3.72 -22.12
N GLY A 38 -26.11 -3.88 -20.80
CA GLY A 38 -26.58 -5.14 -20.20
C GLY A 38 -26.60 -5.15 -18.67
N LEU A 39 -25.66 -4.47 -18.02
CA LEU A 39 -25.61 -4.42 -16.55
C LEU A 39 -26.27 -3.13 -16.06
N ARG A 40 -27.60 -3.17 -15.90
CA ARG A 40 -28.38 -2.09 -15.27
C ARG A 40 -28.25 -2.18 -13.74
N GLY A 41 -27.06 -1.90 -13.22
CA GLY A 41 -26.82 -1.59 -11.81
C GLY A 41 -26.96 -0.07 -11.56
N PRO A 42 -27.02 0.38 -10.29
CA PRO A 42 -27.16 1.81 -9.96
C PRO A 42 -25.92 2.67 -10.32
N THR A 43 -24.80 2.04 -10.66
CA THR A 43 -23.51 2.72 -10.90
C THR A 43 -22.96 2.32 -12.27
N THR A 44 -22.66 3.30 -13.12
CA THR A 44 -21.98 3.06 -14.40
C THR A 44 -20.49 2.81 -14.19
N PRO A 45 -19.78 2.15 -15.14
CA PRO A 45 -18.33 1.96 -15.04
C PRO A 45 -17.56 3.28 -14.84
N GLY A 46 -17.97 4.37 -15.50
CA GLY A 46 -17.37 5.69 -15.30
C GLY A 46 -17.59 6.25 -13.89
N GLN A 47 -18.79 6.07 -13.31
CA GLN A 47 -19.04 6.47 -11.92
C GLN A 47 -18.21 5.64 -10.92
N ALA A 48 -17.97 4.36 -11.20
CA ALA A 48 -17.14 3.51 -10.35
C ALA A 48 -15.65 3.93 -10.40
N VAL A 49 -15.13 4.29 -11.58
CA VAL A 49 -13.79 4.86 -11.74
C VAL A 49 -13.67 6.19 -11.00
N ASP A 50 -14.65 7.08 -11.12
CA ASP A 50 -14.67 8.36 -10.41
C ASP A 50 -14.66 8.16 -8.89
N MET A 51 -15.43 7.20 -8.37
CA MET A 51 -15.43 6.86 -6.95
C MET A 51 -14.07 6.31 -6.50
N PHE A 52 -13.48 5.39 -7.26
CA PHE A 52 -12.16 4.84 -6.97
C PHE A 52 -11.09 5.92 -6.91
N LEU A 53 -11.04 6.83 -7.89
CA LEU A 53 -10.04 7.90 -7.93
C LEU A 53 -10.27 8.95 -6.86
N ALA A 54 -11.53 9.30 -6.54
CA ALA A 54 -11.84 10.19 -5.43
C ALA A 54 -11.39 9.60 -4.08
N LEU A 55 -11.63 8.31 -3.86
CA LEU A 55 -11.18 7.61 -2.66
C LEU A 55 -9.66 7.51 -2.60
N LEU A 56 -9.00 7.19 -3.72
CA LEU A 56 -7.54 7.14 -3.80
C LEU A 56 -6.93 8.52 -3.49
N GLN A 57 -7.52 9.60 -3.99
CA GLN A 57 -7.08 10.97 -3.73
C GLN A 57 -7.15 11.32 -2.24
N ASP A 58 -8.16 10.81 -1.53
CA ASP A 58 -8.34 11.07 -0.11
C ASP A 58 -7.43 10.19 0.78
N ARG A 59 -7.36 8.88 0.49
CA ARG A 59 -6.72 7.89 1.35
C ARG A 59 -5.23 7.69 1.10
N LEU A 60 -4.78 7.70 -0.16
CA LEU A 60 -3.38 7.44 -0.50
C LEU A 60 -2.39 8.43 0.13
N PRO A 61 -2.64 9.76 0.17
CA PRO A 61 -1.71 10.69 0.81
C PRO A 61 -1.51 10.42 2.31
N LEU A 62 -2.57 10.01 3.01
CA LEU A 62 -2.50 9.67 4.43
C LEU A 62 -1.72 8.37 4.64
N TRP A 63 -1.97 7.37 3.79
CA TRP A 63 -1.27 6.10 3.82
C TRP A 63 0.24 6.27 3.57
N LEU A 64 0.63 7.00 2.52
CA LEU A 64 2.04 7.26 2.22
C LEU A 64 2.73 8.04 3.34
N LYS A 65 2.02 8.96 4.01
CA LYS A 65 2.55 9.66 5.17
C LYS A 65 2.85 8.70 6.34
N ILE A 66 1.94 7.76 6.63
CA ILE A 66 2.13 6.74 7.68
C ILE A 66 3.38 5.90 7.39
N LEU A 67 3.61 5.53 6.13
CA LEU A 67 4.79 4.79 5.71
C LEU A 67 6.08 5.63 5.82
N ASP A 68 6.05 6.89 5.38
CA ASP A 68 7.20 7.82 5.49
C ASP A 68 7.60 8.07 6.95
N ASP A 69 6.62 8.17 7.86
CA ASP A 69 6.85 8.46 9.29
C ASP A 69 7.62 7.33 9.99
N LEU A 70 7.67 6.11 9.44
CA LEU A 70 8.47 5.00 9.98
C LEU A 70 9.95 5.34 10.11
N MET A 71 10.48 6.17 9.21
CA MET A 71 11.89 6.57 9.26
C MET A 71 12.24 7.30 10.56
N HIS A 72 11.27 7.92 11.24
CA HIS A 72 11.49 8.56 12.55
C HIS A 72 11.60 7.57 13.72
N LEU A 73 11.25 6.31 13.49
CA LEU A 73 11.29 5.23 14.49
C LEU A 73 12.56 4.39 14.42
N VAL A 74 13.46 4.67 13.47
CA VAL A 74 14.73 3.93 13.35
C VAL A 74 15.48 3.91 14.69
N GLY A 75 15.81 2.70 15.15
CA GLY A 75 16.53 2.47 16.40
C GLY A 75 15.66 2.58 17.67
N LYS A 76 14.35 2.80 17.55
CA LYS A 76 13.40 2.97 18.66
C LYS A 76 12.39 1.82 18.72
N GLY A 77 11.92 1.47 19.91
CA GLY A 77 10.97 0.36 20.11
C GLY A 77 11.55 -0.99 19.67
N ARG A 78 10.71 -2.00 19.42
CA ARG A 78 11.07 -3.19 18.64
C ARG A 78 10.62 -3.01 17.20
N VAL A 79 11.30 -3.64 16.26
CA VAL A 79 10.95 -3.53 14.84
C VAL A 79 9.54 -4.09 14.60
N SER A 80 9.19 -5.21 15.24
CA SER A 80 7.84 -5.77 15.18
C SER A 80 6.77 -4.80 15.68
N ASP A 81 7.04 -4.11 16.79
CA ASP A 81 6.08 -3.20 17.41
C ASP A 81 5.85 -1.95 16.55
N ASN A 82 6.88 -1.50 15.82
CA ASN A 82 6.77 -0.39 14.88
C ASN A 82 5.98 -0.78 13.62
N LEU A 83 6.11 -2.04 13.15
CA LEU A 83 5.43 -2.52 11.94
C LEU A 83 3.99 -2.96 12.17
N LEU A 84 3.63 -3.33 13.41
CA LEU A 84 2.27 -3.78 13.72
C LEU A 84 1.19 -2.71 13.43
N PRO A 85 1.36 -1.44 13.85
CA PRO A 85 0.43 -0.37 13.46
C PRO A 85 0.36 -0.16 11.94
N ILE A 86 1.46 -0.38 11.22
CA ILE A 86 1.53 -0.24 9.77
C ILE A 86 0.73 -1.34 9.09
N ALA A 87 0.85 -2.59 9.56
CA ALA A 87 0.08 -3.70 9.03
C ALA A 87 -1.43 -3.49 9.23
N ARG A 88 -1.84 -3.00 10.41
CA ARG A 88 -3.26 -2.65 10.69
C ARG A 88 -3.76 -1.55 9.75
N ALA A 89 -3.03 -0.44 9.68
CA ALA A 89 -3.37 0.67 8.80
C ALA A 89 -3.37 0.28 7.31
N GLY A 90 -2.48 -0.62 6.89
CA GLY A 90 -2.43 -1.15 5.54
C GLY A 90 -3.63 -2.01 5.20
N ILE A 91 -4.06 -2.89 6.12
CA ILE A 91 -5.30 -3.67 5.97
C ILE A 91 -6.50 -2.73 5.80
N ASP A 92 -6.64 -1.74 6.67
CA ASP A 92 -7.73 -0.76 6.61
C ASP A 92 -7.73 0.01 5.28
N TYR A 93 -6.56 0.52 4.88
CA TYR A 93 -6.37 1.24 3.62
C TYR A 93 -6.78 0.39 2.40
N TYR A 94 -6.29 -0.86 2.31
CA TYR A 94 -6.64 -1.73 1.20
C TYR A 94 -8.11 -2.15 1.22
N ALA A 95 -8.72 -2.34 2.39
CA ALA A 95 -10.14 -2.68 2.49
C ALA A 95 -11.02 -1.55 1.94
N GLU A 96 -10.71 -0.30 2.29
CA GLU A 96 -11.40 0.86 1.75
C GLU A 96 -11.20 0.99 0.23
N VAL A 97 -9.94 1.02 -0.23
CA VAL A 97 -9.61 1.27 -1.64
C VAL A 97 -10.11 0.15 -2.57
N GLN A 98 -10.01 -1.12 -2.17
CA GLN A 98 -10.44 -2.23 -3.01
C GLN A 98 -11.95 -2.28 -3.24
N SER A 99 -12.75 -1.85 -2.25
CA SER A 99 -14.20 -1.79 -2.38
C SER A 99 -14.65 -0.91 -3.56
N ALA A 100 -13.92 0.17 -3.83
CA ALA A 100 -14.17 1.05 -4.97
C ALA A 100 -13.46 0.58 -6.25
N ALA A 101 -12.30 -0.09 -6.14
CA ALA A 101 -11.53 -0.55 -7.28
C ALA A 101 -12.21 -1.67 -8.08
N LEU A 102 -12.79 -2.67 -7.40
CA LEU A 102 -13.41 -3.83 -8.05
C LEU A 102 -14.48 -3.46 -9.11
N PRO A 103 -15.49 -2.62 -8.81
CA PRO A 103 -16.47 -2.23 -9.82
C PRO A 103 -15.88 -1.35 -10.94
N ALA A 104 -14.81 -0.60 -10.65
CA ALA A 104 -14.15 0.29 -11.62
C ALA A 104 -13.43 -0.49 -12.74
N PHE A 105 -12.80 -1.62 -12.41
CA PHE A 105 -11.96 -2.38 -13.34
C PHE A 105 -12.64 -3.61 -13.95
N THR A 106 -13.93 -3.50 -14.24
CA THR A 106 -14.71 -4.55 -14.90
C THR A 106 -14.56 -4.58 -16.43
N SER A 107 -14.06 -3.49 -17.03
CA SER A 107 -13.80 -3.38 -18.47
C SER A 107 -12.29 -3.41 -18.76
N PRO A 108 -11.81 -4.29 -19.68
CA PRO A 108 -10.41 -4.28 -20.10
C PRO A 108 -9.94 -2.93 -20.67
N SER A 109 -10.82 -2.19 -21.36
CA SER A 109 -10.47 -0.88 -21.92
C SER A 109 -10.22 0.17 -20.83
N VAL A 110 -10.98 0.13 -19.74
CA VAL A 110 -10.77 0.99 -18.57
C VAL A 110 -9.42 0.65 -17.91
N THR A 111 -9.10 -0.64 -17.77
CA THR A 111 -7.82 -1.08 -17.20
C THR A 111 -6.61 -0.65 -18.04
N VAL A 112 -6.72 -0.70 -19.37
CA VAL A 112 -5.65 -0.20 -20.26
C VAL A 112 -5.44 1.30 -20.07
N ARG A 113 -6.52 2.09 -20.09
CA ARG A 113 -6.45 3.55 -19.92
C ARG A 113 -5.93 3.95 -18.55
N PHE A 114 -6.34 3.25 -17.49
CA PHE A 114 -5.79 3.47 -16.16
C PHE A 114 -4.29 3.19 -16.10
N ARG A 115 -3.81 2.13 -16.77
CA ARG A 115 -2.38 1.84 -16.86
C ARG A 115 -1.62 2.96 -17.59
N GLU A 116 -2.22 3.57 -18.61
CA GLU A 116 -1.65 4.74 -19.28
C GLU A 116 -1.60 5.95 -18.37
N ALA A 117 -2.70 6.25 -17.66
CA ALA A 117 -2.76 7.32 -16.66
C ALA A 117 -1.70 7.15 -15.55
N MET A 118 -1.38 5.90 -15.20
CA MET A 118 -0.37 5.55 -14.19
C MET A 118 1.08 5.69 -14.67
N LYS A 119 1.35 5.63 -15.98
CA LYS A 119 2.74 5.70 -16.49
C LYS A 119 3.39 7.06 -16.20
N ASP A 120 2.58 8.11 -16.22
CA ASP A 120 3.04 9.49 -16.06
C ASP A 120 2.94 9.98 -14.61
N THR A 121 2.45 9.14 -13.69
CA THR A 121 2.39 9.43 -12.26
C THR A 121 3.34 8.52 -11.49
N GLU A 122 4.17 9.07 -10.60
CA GLU A 122 5.04 8.25 -9.73
C GLU A 122 4.24 7.55 -8.61
N LEU A 123 2.93 7.35 -8.80
CA LEU A 123 2.00 6.73 -7.84
C LEU A 123 1.91 5.19 -7.99
N GLY A 124 2.89 4.58 -8.67
CA GLY A 124 2.97 3.15 -8.86
C GLY A 124 3.30 2.37 -7.58
N PRO A 125 3.27 1.02 -7.61
CA PRO A 125 3.54 0.16 -6.45
C PRO A 125 4.84 0.47 -5.69
N THR A 126 5.80 1.09 -6.36
CA THR A 126 7.05 1.55 -5.77
C THR A 126 6.84 2.60 -4.67
N SER A 127 5.80 3.44 -4.72
CA SER A 127 5.57 4.52 -3.75
C SER A 127 5.31 3.99 -2.34
N GLU A 128 4.71 2.81 -2.21
CA GLU A 128 4.46 2.16 -0.92
C GLU A 128 5.65 1.30 -0.46
N VAL A 129 6.35 0.69 -1.41
CA VAL A 129 7.47 -0.24 -1.12
C VAL A 129 8.71 0.52 -0.63
N VAL A 130 8.99 1.70 -1.18
CA VAL A 130 10.23 2.44 -0.89
C VAL A 130 10.36 2.84 0.58
N PRO A 131 9.38 3.49 1.24
CA PRO A 131 9.56 3.92 2.62
C PRO A 131 9.76 2.75 3.60
N LEU A 132 9.04 1.63 3.38
CA LEU A 132 9.23 0.39 4.14
C LEU A 132 10.61 -0.21 3.93
N THR A 133 11.07 -0.24 2.68
CA THR A 133 12.41 -0.73 2.33
C THR A 133 13.48 0.10 3.04
N GLU A 134 13.36 1.42 2.99
CA GLU A 134 14.31 2.35 3.61
C GLU A 134 14.37 2.17 5.13
N TYR A 135 13.20 2.03 5.78
CA TYR A 135 13.11 1.76 7.21
C TYR A 135 13.77 0.43 7.58
N LEU A 136 13.43 -0.66 6.88
CA LEU A 136 14.00 -1.99 7.15
C LEU A 136 15.51 -2.04 6.89
N ALA A 137 15.99 -1.39 5.84
CA ALA A 137 17.41 -1.27 5.55
C ALA A 137 18.15 -0.42 6.61
N ALA A 138 17.50 0.62 7.16
CA ALA A 138 18.05 1.40 8.25
C ALA A 138 18.16 0.59 9.55
N GLU A 139 17.09 -0.11 9.93
CA GLU A 139 17.09 -1.02 11.08
C GLU A 139 18.10 -2.19 10.92
N GLN A 140 18.31 -2.66 9.69
CA GLN A 140 19.34 -3.67 9.39
C GLN A 140 20.76 -3.12 9.59
N ARG A 141 21.03 -1.87 9.21
CA ARG A 141 22.32 -1.20 9.48
C ARG A 141 22.58 -1.01 10.98
N GLU A 142 21.53 -0.82 11.77
CA GLU A 142 21.60 -0.78 13.24
C GLU A 142 21.71 -2.19 13.88
N GLY A 143 21.72 -3.26 13.07
CA GLY A 143 21.81 -4.65 13.53
C GLY A 143 20.54 -5.17 14.21
N ARG A 144 19.43 -4.43 14.08
CA ARG A 144 18.13 -4.75 14.69
C ARG A 144 17.24 -5.59 13.77
N VAL A 145 17.54 -5.60 12.48
CA VAL A 145 17.03 -6.56 11.49
C VAL A 145 18.17 -7.49 11.07
N SER A 146 17.87 -8.79 10.93
CA SER A 146 18.83 -9.81 10.51
C SER A 146 19.51 -9.44 9.18
N PRO A 147 20.82 -9.64 9.01
CA PRO A 147 21.51 -9.39 7.74
C PRO A 147 21.09 -10.34 6.62
N LEU A 148 20.35 -11.42 6.93
CA LEU A 148 19.80 -12.36 5.95
C LEU A 148 18.45 -11.93 5.38
N VAL A 149 17.83 -10.90 5.96
CA VAL A 149 16.56 -10.34 5.49
C VAL A 149 16.84 -9.46 4.27
N ASP A 150 16.05 -9.64 3.20
CA ASP A 150 15.99 -8.70 2.08
C ASP A 150 14.93 -7.63 2.40
N PRO A 151 15.34 -6.36 2.64
CA PRO A 151 14.40 -5.28 2.99
C PRO A 151 13.32 -5.05 1.94
N VAL A 152 13.64 -5.17 0.65
CA VAL A 152 12.69 -4.93 -0.44
C VAL A 152 11.66 -6.06 -0.49
N ALA A 153 12.12 -7.32 -0.38
CA ALA A 153 11.23 -8.48 -0.38
C ALA A 153 10.31 -8.47 0.84
N SER A 154 10.84 -8.14 2.02
CA SER A 154 10.04 -8.04 3.25
C SER A 154 9.01 -6.92 3.20
N ALA A 155 9.36 -5.75 2.65
CA ALA A 155 8.39 -4.67 2.43
C ALA A 155 7.24 -5.12 1.52
N ARG A 156 7.56 -5.79 0.41
CA ARG A 156 6.54 -6.35 -0.50
C ARG A 156 5.67 -7.40 0.16
N LEU A 157 6.24 -8.29 0.98
CA LEU A 157 5.50 -9.34 1.68
C LEU A 157 4.56 -8.76 2.74
N LEU A 158 4.99 -7.72 3.46
CA LEU A 158 4.13 -7.01 4.41
C LEU A 158 2.90 -6.43 3.71
N LEU A 159 3.12 -5.67 2.62
CA LEU A 159 2.04 -5.07 1.84
C LEU A 159 1.13 -6.14 1.21
N ALA A 160 1.71 -7.22 0.68
CA ALA A 160 0.96 -8.33 0.10
C ALA A 160 0.08 -9.05 1.15
N GLY A 161 0.57 -9.21 2.39
CA GLY A 161 -0.21 -9.75 3.50
C GLY A 161 -1.42 -8.86 3.83
N CYS A 162 -1.21 -7.55 3.90
CA CYS A 162 -2.27 -6.58 4.16
C CYS A 162 -3.33 -6.60 3.05
N PHE A 163 -2.88 -6.57 1.79
CA PHE A 163 -3.75 -6.64 0.61
C PHE A 163 -4.55 -7.95 0.58
N ARG A 164 -3.92 -9.09 0.85
CA ARG A 164 -4.56 -10.42 0.89
C ARG A 164 -5.69 -10.45 1.92
N HIS A 165 -5.45 -9.94 3.13
CA HIS A 165 -6.47 -9.90 4.17
C HIS A 165 -7.67 -9.06 3.72
N ALA A 166 -7.41 -7.81 3.31
CA ALA A 166 -8.45 -6.90 2.83
C ALA A 166 -9.26 -7.48 1.67
N TYR A 167 -8.59 -8.16 0.74
CA TYR A 167 -9.23 -8.85 -0.37
C TYR A 167 -10.17 -9.95 0.12
N TYR A 168 -9.72 -10.85 1.00
CA TYR A 168 -10.60 -11.90 1.49
C TYR A 168 -11.76 -11.36 2.35
N GLU A 169 -11.49 -10.41 3.24
CA GLU A 169 -12.55 -9.77 4.03
C GLU A 169 -13.66 -9.21 3.13
N LEU A 170 -13.30 -8.57 2.01
CA LEU A 170 -14.24 -8.02 1.04
C LEU A 170 -15.11 -9.09 0.35
N PHE A 171 -14.57 -10.28 0.07
CA PHE A 171 -15.28 -11.33 -0.68
C PHE A 171 -16.06 -12.31 0.19
N VAL A 172 -15.51 -12.66 1.36
CA VAL A 172 -16.12 -13.68 2.24
C VAL A 172 -16.70 -13.09 3.51
N GLY A 173 -16.52 -11.79 3.76
CA GLY A 173 -16.96 -11.13 4.99
C GLY A 173 -15.99 -11.36 6.16
N THR A 174 -16.19 -10.59 7.23
CA THR A 174 -15.34 -10.62 8.43
C THR A 174 -15.39 -11.94 9.20
N ASP A 175 -16.47 -12.72 9.04
CA ASP A 175 -16.69 -13.96 9.79
C ASP A 175 -15.82 -15.12 9.29
N PHE A 176 -15.22 -14.98 8.10
CA PHE A 176 -14.47 -16.04 7.40
C PHE A 176 -12.97 -15.75 7.27
N VAL A 177 -12.51 -14.66 7.87
CA VAL A 177 -11.10 -14.30 7.99
C VAL A 177 -10.75 -14.13 9.47
N PRO A 178 -9.47 -14.28 9.88
CA PRO A 178 -9.06 -13.85 11.20
C PRO A 178 -9.38 -12.36 11.39
N SER A 179 -9.40 -11.87 12.62
CA SER A 179 -9.51 -10.42 12.84
C SER A 179 -8.35 -9.67 12.19
N ARG A 180 -8.55 -8.38 11.89
CA ARG A 180 -7.49 -7.51 11.33
C ARG A 180 -6.26 -7.48 12.24
N ASP A 181 -6.46 -7.46 13.55
CA ASP A 181 -5.38 -7.47 14.55
C ASP A 181 -4.59 -8.78 14.52
N GLU A 182 -5.27 -9.93 14.54
CA GLU A 182 -4.62 -11.24 14.45
C GLU A 182 -3.83 -11.39 13.14
N SER A 183 -4.38 -10.91 12.03
CA SER A 183 -3.69 -10.96 10.74
C SER A 183 -2.50 -10.02 10.69
N ALA A 184 -2.59 -8.82 11.25
CA ALA A 184 -1.47 -7.89 11.34
C ALA A 184 -0.32 -8.49 12.17
N GLU A 185 -0.64 -9.14 13.29
CA GLU A 185 0.32 -9.84 14.13
C GLU A 185 0.97 -11.01 13.38
N GLU A 186 0.18 -11.82 12.69
CA GLU A 186 0.68 -12.94 11.87
C GLU A 186 1.63 -12.46 10.77
N ILE A 187 1.22 -11.44 10.00
CA ILE A 187 2.04 -10.86 8.92
C ILE A 187 3.40 -10.43 9.46
N VAL A 188 3.42 -9.61 10.52
CA VAL A 188 4.67 -9.08 11.08
C VAL A 188 5.53 -10.19 11.68
N ARG A 189 4.92 -11.14 12.39
CA ARG A 189 5.64 -12.27 13.01
C ARG A 189 6.32 -13.15 11.94
N GLU A 190 5.62 -13.46 10.86
CA GLU A 190 6.13 -14.38 9.82
C GLU A 190 7.16 -13.74 8.88
N LEU A 191 7.37 -12.41 8.94
CA LEU A 191 8.51 -11.79 8.27
C LEU A 191 9.86 -12.15 8.91
N ARG A 192 9.87 -12.66 10.16
CA ARG A 192 11.08 -13.15 10.86
C ARG A 192 12.26 -12.16 10.79
N LEU A 193 11.96 -10.88 11.03
CA LEU A 193 12.89 -9.78 10.80
C LEU A 193 14.02 -9.71 11.82
N GLU A 194 13.73 -10.01 13.08
CA GLU A 194 14.69 -9.84 14.16
C GLU A 194 15.77 -10.93 14.13
N PRO A 195 17.03 -10.61 14.41
CA PRO A 195 18.10 -11.60 14.51
C PRO A 195 17.73 -12.68 15.54
N PRO A 196 18.16 -13.94 15.33
CA PRO A 196 18.00 -14.96 16.35
C PRO A 196 18.68 -14.47 17.64
N ALA A 197 18.00 -14.68 18.77
CA ALA A 197 18.56 -14.34 20.08
C ALA A 197 19.97 -14.95 20.18
N ARG A 198 20.98 -14.11 20.40
CA ARG A 198 22.35 -14.59 20.64
C ARG A 198 22.30 -15.51 21.85
N THR A 199 22.55 -16.80 21.66
CA THR A 199 22.70 -17.74 22.76
C THR A 199 23.89 -17.27 23.59
N PRO A 200 23.74 -16.96 24.89
CA PRO A 200 24.89 -16.63 25.71
C PRO A 200 25.72 -17.90 25.87
N GLY A 201 26.87 -17.98 25.19
CA GLY A 201 27.86 -19.04 25.43
C GLY A 201 28.33 -19.88 24.23
N GLY A 202 27.98 -19.52 22.99
CA GLY A 202 28.54 -20.20 21.81
C GLY A 202 30.00 -19.81 21.57
N SER A 203 30.95 -20.56 22.14
CA SER A 203 32.38 -20.45 21.81
C SER A 203 32.61 -20.79 20.33
N PRO A 204 33.51 -20.09 19.62
CA PRO A 204 33.85 -20.44 18.25
C PRO A 204 34.63 -21.76 18.23
N VAL A 205 34.22 -22.68 17.37
CA VAL A 205 35.05 -23.78 16.86
C VAL A 205 35.34 -23.48 15.40
#